data_AF-A0A1B7KMH9-F1
#
_entry.id   AF-A0A1B7KMH9-F1
#
_cell.length_a   1.000
_cell.length_b   1.000
_cell.length_c   1.000
_cell.angle_alpha   90.00
_cell.angle_beta   90.00
_cell.angle_gamma   90.00
#
_symmetry.space_group_name_H-M   'P 1'
#
loop_
_entity.id
_entity.type
_entity.pdbx_description
1 polymer ?
#
loop_
_entity_poly.entity_id
_entity_poly.type
_entity_poly.pdbx_seq_one_letter_code
_entity_poly.pdbx_strand_id
1 'polypeptide(L)' 'MRTIQQQLQKWMKANRMLRTDMHKKEPKPKHSKERFTERELKELMGVNRPVYRRAKGGAFRQH' A
#
# COMPACT_ATOMS: atom_id res chain seq x y z
N MET A 1 26.46 18.10 -40.05
CA MET A 1 26.57 19.11 -38.96
C MET A 1 26.15 18.47 -37.65
N ARG A 2 26.82 18.78 -36.52
CA ARG A 2 26.43 18.22 -35.22
C ARG A 2 25.32 19.07 -34.60
N THR A 3 24.34 18.44 -33.96
CA THR A 3 23.23 19.17 -33.31
C THR A 3 23.70 19.78 -32.00
N ILE A 4 23.06 20.86 -31.57
CA ILE A 4 23.33 21.55 -30.30
C ILE A 4 23.28 20.54 -29.12
N GLN A 5 22.34 19.60 -29.17
CA GLN A 5 22.19 18.53 -28.17
C GLN A 5 23.44 17.64 -28.06
N GLN A 6 24.08 17.31 -29.18
CA GLN A 6 25.30 16.48 -29.20
C GLN A 6 26.51 17.22 -28.61
N GLN A 7 26.60 18.54 -28.81
CA GLN A 7 27.64 19.36 -28.19
C GLN A 7 27.43 19.47 -26.68
N LEU A 8 26.19 19.67 -26.24
CA LEU A 8 25.83 19.72 -24.83
C LEU A 8 26.14 18.40 -24.12
N GLN A 9 25.84 17.24 -24.74
CA GLN A 9 26.14 15.94 -24.16
C GLN A 9 27.65 15.70 -24.01
N LYS A 10 28.47 16.15 -24.98
CA LYS A 10 29.93 16.09 -24.88
C LYS A 10 30.46 16.98 -23.76
N TRP A 11 29.91 18.20 -23.62
CA TRP A 11 30.28 19.11 -22.55
C TRP A 11 29.94 18.54 -21.16
N MET A 12 28.74 17.98 -20.99
CA MET A 12 28.33 17.32 -19.74
C MET A 12 29.26 16.15 -19.36
N LYS A 13 29.69 15.34 -20.34
CA LYS A 13 30.62 14.22 -20.12
C LYS A 13 32.03 14.71 -19.75
N ALA A 14 32.51 15.77 -20.39
CA ALA A 14 33.82 16.37 -20.11
C ALA A 14 33.88 17.01 -18.70
N ASN A 15 32.79 17.65 -18.27
CA ASN A 15 32.69 18.30 -16.96
C ASN A 15 32.28 17.36 -15.81
N ARG A 16 32.24 16.03 -16.03
CA ARG A 16 31.77 15.02 -15.04
C ARG A 16 30.46 15.42 -14.35
N MET A 17 29.56 16.09 -15.07
CA MET A 17 28.17 16.22 -14.65
C MET A 17 27.50 14.86 -14.86
N LEU A 18 27.82 13.93 -13.96
CA LEU A 18 27.03 12.73 -13.79
C LEU A 18 25.61 13.23 -13.55
N ARG A 19 24.67 12.89 -14.45
CA ARG A 19 23.28 12.79 -14.04
C ARG A 19 23.30 11.74 -12.95
N THR A 20 23.43 12.18 -11.70
CA THR A 20 23.17 11.31 -10.56
C THR A 20 21.81 10.72 -10.85
N ASP A 21 21.71 9.39 -10.83
CA ASP A 21 20.46 8.68 -11.05
C ASP A 21 19.46 9.20 -10.03
N MET A 22 18.75 10.26 -10.40
CA MET A 22 17.77 10.89 -9.55
C MET A 22 16.71 9.83 -9.35
N HIS A 23 16.56 9.43 -8.09
CA HIS A 23 15.51 8.56 -7.57
C HIS A 23 15.76 7.05 -7.70
N LYS A 24 16.90 6.56 -7.19
CA LYS A 24 16.84 5.28 -6.47
C LYS A 24 16.05 5.53 -5.18
N LYS A 25 14.71 5.50 -5.26
CA LYS A 25 13.85 5.50 -4.07
C LYS A 25 14.30 4.32 -3.22
N GLU A 26 14.76 4.59 -2.01
CA GLU A 26 15.04 3.52 -1.05
C GLU A 26 13.77 2.67 -0.91
N PRO A 27 13.89 1.33 -0.94
CA PRO A 27 12.73 0.48 -0.71
C PRO A 27 12.20 0.81 0.69
N LYS A 28 10.98 1.38 0.73
CA LYS A 28 10.30 1.63 2.00
C LYS A 28 10.27 0.33 2.81
N PRO A 29 10.53 0.37 4.13
CA PRO A 29 10.41 -0.82 4.95
C PRO A 29 9.02 -1.40 4.73
N LYS A 30 8.96 -2.68 4.35
CA LYS A 30 7.68 -3.38 4.23
C LYS A 30 7.09 -3.41 5.63
N HIS A 31 6.06 -2.62 5.89
CA HIS A 31 5.28 -2.76 7.11
C HIS A 31 4.89 -4.24 7.23
N SER A 32 5.22 -4.85 8.37
CA SER A 32 4.72 -6.18 8.69
C SER A 32 3.21 -6.10 8.59
N LYS A 33 2.61 -6.79 7.62
CA LYS A 33 1.17 -6.97 7.61
C LYS A 33 0.84 -7.69 8.93
N GLU A 34 0.16 -7.00 9.83
CA GLU A 34 -0.41 -7.62 11.01
C GLU A 34 -1.23 -8.81 10.53
N ARG A 35 -0.78 -10.03 10.90
CA ARG A 35 -1.44 -11.26 10.50
C ARG A 35 -2.54 -11.52 11.50
N PHE A 36 -3.74 -11.06 11.18
CA PHE A 36 -4.93 -11.48 11.93
C PHE A 36 -5.15 -12.98 11.73
N THR A 37 -5.47 -13.65 12.82
CA THR A 37 -6.02 -14.99 12.82
C THR A 37 -7.43 -14.97 12.22
N GLU A 38 -7.91 -16.12 11.76
CA GLU A 38 -9.27 -16.24 11.23
C GLU A 38 -10.33 -15.80 12.24
N ARG A 39 -10.09 -16.09 13.54
CA ARG A 39 -10.95 -15.65 14.62
C ARG A 39 -11.00 -14.13 14.75
N GLU A 40 -9.84 -13.48 14.76
CA GLU A 40 -9.77 -12.01 14.84
C GLU A 40 -10.42 -11.35 13.63
N LEU A 41 -10.27 -11.93 12.43
CA LEU A 41 -10.98 -11.46 11.24
C LEU A 41 -12.49 -11.60 11.39
N LYS A 42 -12.99 -12.73 11.93
CA LYS A 42 -14.43 -12.93 12.18
C LYS A 42 -14.98 -11.97 13.23
N GLU A 43 -14.21 -11.68 14.28
CA GLU A 43 -14.57 -10.69 15.31
C GLU A 43 -14.56 -9.27 14.72
N LEU A 44 -13.51 -8.90 13.99
CA LEU A 44 -13.36 -7.60 13.32
C LEU A 44 -14.47 -7.34 12.30
N MET A 45 -14.81 -8.34 11.49
CA MET A 45 -15.90 -8.26 10.50
C MET A 45 -17.29 -8.38 11.15
N GLY A 46 -17.38 -8.61 12.46
CA GLY A 46 -18.64 -8.77 13.17
C GLY A 46 -19.45 -10.00 12.72
N VAL A 47 -18.79 -11.00 12.12
CA VAL A 47 -19.42 -12.24 11.62
C VAL A 47 -20.13 -12.97 12.75
N ASN A 48 -19.54 -12.97 13.95
CA ASN A 48 -20.09 -13.64 15.13
C ASN A 48 -20.99 -12.73 15.98
N ARG A 49 -21.48 -11.61 15.44
CA ARG A 49 -22.31 -10.68 16.21
C ARG A 49 -23.72 -11.28 16.40
N PRO A 50 -24.21 -11.44 17.64
CA PRO A 50 -25.53 -11.99 17.88
C PRO A 50 -26.60 -11.06 17.32
N VAL A 51 -27.53 -11.61 16.53
CA VAL A 51 -28.67 -10.87 15.98
C VAL A 51 -29.90 -11.22 16.80
N TYR A 52 -30.48 -10.23 17.46
CA TYR A 52 -31.73 -10.38 18.21
C TYR A 52 -32.91 -10.00 17.32
N ARG A 53 -33.91 -10.89 17.25
CA ARG A 53 -35.17 -10.64 16.55
C ARG A 53 -36.34 -10.93 17.47
N ARG A 54 -37.48 -10.27 17.23
CA ARG A 54 -38.72 -10.59 17.93
C ARG A 54 -39.26 -11.90 17.38
N ALA A 55 -39.40 -12.91 18.24
CA ALA A 55 -40.03 -14.17 17.89
C ALA A 55 -41.56 -14.03 17.88
N LYS A 56 -42.24 -15.03 17.30
CA LYS A 56 -43.70 -15.16 17.40
C LYS A 56 -44.07 -15.34 18.88
N GLY A 57 -44.57 -14.27 19.51
CA GLY A 57 -44.76 -14.17 20.97
C GLY A 57 -44.16 -12.90 21.61
N GLY A 58 -43.53 -12.02 20.83
CA GLY A 58 -43.12 -10.68 21.28
C GLY A 58 -41.80 -10.62 22.06
N ALA A 59 -41.34 -11.75 22.58
CA ALA A 59 -40.02 -11.89 23.21
C ALA A 59 -38.88 -11.77 22.18
N PHE A 60 -37.80 -11.09 22.56
CA PHE A 60 -36.56 -11.08 21.79
C PHE A 60 -35.81 -12.40 21.96
N ARG A 61 -35.38 -13.00 20.85
CA ARG A 61 -34.54 -14.19 20.83
C ARG A 61 -33.36 -13.97 19.89
N GLN A 62 -32.22 -14.54 20.24
CA GLN A 62 -31.09 -14.62 19.33
C GLN A 62 -31.45 -15.60 18.20
N HIS A 63 -31.19 -15.21 16.96
CA HIS A 63 -31.38 -16.03 15.76
C HIS A 63 -30.03 -16.37 15.14
#